data_AF-A0A4Q7NZL2-F1
#
_entry.id   AF-A0A4Q7NZL2-F1
#
_cell.length_a   1.000
_cell.length_b   1.000
_cell.length_c   1.000
_cell.angle_alpha   90.00
_cell.angle_beta   90.00
_cell.angle_gamma   90.00
#
_symmetry.space_group_name_H-M   'P 1'
#
loop_
_entity.id
_entity.type
_entity.pdbx_description
1 polymer ?
#
loop_
_entity_poly.entity_id
_entity_poly.type
_entity_poly.pdbx_seq_one_letter_code
_entity_poly.pdbx_strand_id
1 'polypeptide(L)'
;MDVLVENLGIIVCAAVVLALVIVVLVTGYVKASPDTALIISGIRKRPKVLIGKAGIKIPFFERKDELNLQLIPIDVKTSSAVPTADYINIRVDAAVNVKISDNEGRLNLAAQNFLNKTVDYIAQVAREVLEGNMREIVGKMNLEEMVSDRQKFATLVKENAEPDLAAMGLDIVSFNVQNFVDGNGVIENLGVDNIVKIQKNAAISRAESEKEIAKAQAQAEKEANDARVNAQTEIAMKQNDLAIKKAELKRVADSKQAEADAAYQIQQEEQRKTIEITTADANIAKQEKEILLKRKEAEVMEQALDAQVKKKAEAEKFARQQNADAELYERQRDAEAKKFETEKEAEAQKAKADADKYAKEQEAEAVRTKGLAEAEAIKAKALAEAEGIEKKAEAMTKMGRAAVLEMYFKALPEVVKNVAEPLNNVDRITMYGEGNSAKLMKDIMGTLTQVTDGLKESTGVDLQAVLSGFMGGRMAAGKDDSGSQEQTAPGENK
;
A
#
# COMPACT_ATOMS: atom_id res chain seq x y z
N MET A 1 -10.31 130.20 -69.36
CA MET A 1 -9.47 129.93 -68.19
C MET A 1 -10.31 129.47 -67.00
N ASP A 2 -11.57 129.90 -66.89
CA ASP A 2 -12.46 129.52 -65.76
C ASP A 2 -12.82 128.02 -65.71
N VAL A 3 -13.09 127.38 -66.86
CA VAL A 3 -13.42 125.92 -66.91
C VAL A 3 -12.26 125.03 -66.44
N LEU A 4 -11.00 125.47 -66.61
CA LEU A 4 -9.83 124.72 -66.15
C LEU A 4 -9.64 124.82 -64.64
N VAL A 5 -9.94 125.98 -64.03
CA VAL A 5 -9.84 126.20 -62.58
C VAL A 5 -10.97 125.48 -61.85
N GLU A 6 -12.17 125.48 -62.41
CA GLU A 6 -13.35 124.78 -61.87
C GLU A 6 -13.14 123.24 -61.89
N ASN A 7 -12.60 122.71 -62.99
CA ASN A 7 -12.22 121.30 -63.08
C ASN A 7 -11.03 120.95 -62.16
N LEU A 8 -10.07 121.87 -61.96
CA LEU A 8 -8.95 121.65 -61.04
C LEU A 8 -9.44 121.53 -59.59
N GLY A 9 -10.42 122.35 -59.17
CA GLY A 9 -11.06 122.26 -57.86
C GLY A 9 -11.76 120.91 -57.64
N ILE A 10 -12.48 120.43 -58.65
CA ILE A 10 -13.14 119.11 -58.62
C ILE A 10 -12.10 117.98 -58.53
N ILE A 11 -11.01 118.06 -59.29
CA ILE A 11 -9.91 117.07 -59.27
C ILE A 11 -9.21 117.04 -57.90
N VAL A 12 -8.94 118.19 -57.30
CA VAL A 12 -8.31 118.27 -55.96
C VAL A 12 -9.25 117.72 -54.90
N CYS A 13 -10.53 118.08 -54.91
CA CYS A 13 -11.52 117.51 -53.99
C CYS A 13 -11.64 115.98 -54.15
N ALA A 14 -11.67 115.48 -55.40
CA ALA A 14 -11.69 114.05 -55.68
C ALA A 14 -10.41 113.34 -55.17
N ALA A 15 -9.24 113.96 -55.34
CA ALA A 15 -7.97 113.43 -54.84
C ALA A 15 -7.92 113.37 -53.30
N VAL A 16 -8.45 114.39 -52.61
CA VAL A 16 -8.53 114.41 -51.14
C VAL A 16 -9.49 113.33 -50.63
N VAL A 17 -10.65 113.17 -51.25
CA VAL A 17 -11.60 112.10 -50.90
C VAL A 17 -10.96 110.73 -51.12
N LEU A 18 -10.27 110.54 -52.26
CA LEU A 18 -9.56 109.30 -52.56
C LEU A 18 -8.47 109.01 -51.53
N ALA A 19 -7.66 110.01 -51.16
CA ALA A 19 -6.63 109.86 -50.14
C ALA A 19 -7.22 109.49 -48.78
N LEU A 20 -8.34 110.09 -48.39
CA LEU A 20 -9.04 109.80 -47.13
C LEU A 20 -9.60 108.37 -47.13
N VAL A 21 -10.16 107.92 -48.26
CA VAL A 21 -10.61 106.52 -48.45
C VAL A 21 -9.45 105.54 -48.34
N ILE A 22 -8.30 105.83 -48.96
CA ILE A 22 -7.10 104.99 -48.88
C ILE A 22 -6.59 104.92 -47.44
N VAL A 23 -6.54 106.05 -46.72
CA VAL A 23 -6.13 106.09 -45.31
C VAL A 23 -7.06 105.24 -44.44
N VAL A 24 -8.39 105.33 -44.65
CA VAL A 24 -9.38 104.50 -43.95
C VAL A 24 -9.19 103.01 -44.27
N LEU A 25 -8.89 102.65 -45.51
CA LEU A 25 -8.63 101.26 -45.90
C LEU A 25 -7.36 100.70 -45.26
N VAL A 26 -6.26 101.45 -45.26
CA VAL A 26 -4.97 101.00 -44.72
C VAL A 26 -5.02 100.92 -43.19
N THR A 27 -5.53 101.95 -42.53
CA THR A 27 -5.64 101.98 -41.05
C THR A 27 -6.76 101.07 -40.53
N GLY A 28 -7.77 100.83 -41.36
CA GLY A 28 -8.88 99.94 -41.07
C GLY A 28 -8.61 98.48 -41.37
N TYR A 29 -7.55 98.11 -42.07
CA TYR A 29 -7.28 96.72 -42.42
C TYR A 29 -6.93 95.89 -41.18
N VAL A 30 -7.70 94.82 -40.92
CA VAL A 30 -7.46 93.89 -39.82
C VAL A 30 -7.56 92.45 -40.35
N LYS A 31 -6.65 91.60 -39.88
CA LYS A 31 -6.59 90.18 -40.22
C LYS A 31 -6.91 89.34 -38.99
N ALA A 32 -7.92 88.47 -39.08
CA ALA A 32 -8.21 87.47 -38.06
C ALA A 32 -7.46 86.17 -38.37
N SER A 33 -6.79 85.60 -37.37
CA SER A 33 -6.29 84.22 -37.43
C SER A 33 -7.47 83.24 -37.31
N PRO A 34 -7.36 82.00 -37.81
CA PRO A 34 -8.45 81.00 -37.71
C PRO A 34 -8.83 80.61 -36.28
N ASP A 35 -7.93 80.82 -35.31
CA ASP A 35 -8.10 80.52 -33.89
C ASP A 35 -8.63 81.70 -33.05
N THR A 36 -8.87 82.86 -33.69
CA THR A 36 -9.34 84.08 -33.00
C THR A 36 -10.53 84.67 -33.73
N ALA A 37 -11.63 84.91 -33.01
CA ALA A 37 -12.74 85.70 -33.51
C ALA A 37 -12.49 87.18 -33.22
N LEU A 38 -12.38 87.98 -34.28
CA LEU A 38 -12.35 89.44 -34.16
C LEU A 38 -13.77 89.99 -34.22
N ILE A 39 -14.18 90.65 -33.16
CA ILE A 39 -15.49 91.26 -33.02
C ILE A 39 -15.33 92.76 -33.23
N ILE A 40 -15.91 93.27 -34.31
CA ILE A 40 -15.91 94.68 -34.65
C ILE A 40 -17.25 95.28 -34.23
N SER A 41 -17.22 96.15 -33.22
CA SER A 41 -18.39 96.83 -32.63
C SER A 41 -18.34 98.33 -32.91
N GLY A 42 -19.49 99.02 -33.01
CA GLY A 42 -19.53 100.45 -33.34
C GLY A 42 -20.86 100.90 -33.95
N ILE A 43 -20.82 101.46 -35.16
CA ILE A 43 -21.98 102.08 -35.85
C ILE A 43 -23.10 101.07 -36.17
N ARG A 44 -22.78 99.78 -36.28
CA ARG A 44 -23.73 98.74 -36.71
C ARG A 44 -24.51 98.17 -35.52
N LYS A 45 -25.82 97.95 -35.70
CA LYS A 45 -26.68 97.26 -34.71
C LYS A 45 -26.24 95.83 -34.41
N ARG A 46 -25.60 95.16 -35.37
CA ARG A 46 -25.01 93.82 -35.19
C ARG A 46 -23.50 93.93 -35.35
N PRO A 47 -22.71 93.46 -34.38
CA PRO A 47 -21.26 93.45 -34.50
C PRO A 47 -20.84 92.54 -35.66
N LYS A 48 -19.78 92.93 -36.36
CA LYS A 48 -19.23 92.12 -37.46
C LYS A 48 -18.18 91.19 -36.87
N VAL A 49 -18.36 89.88 -37.05
CA VAL A 49 -17.39 88.87 -36.62
C VAL A 49 -16.52 88.45 -37.81
N LEU A 50 -15.21 88.39 -37.61
CA LEU A 50 -14.25 87.88 -38.58
C LEU A 50 -13.47 86.71 -37.97
N ILE A 51 -13.49 85.56 -38.64
CA ILE A 51 -12.74 84.35 -38.28
C ILE A 51 -11.97 83.89 -39.53
N GLY A 52 -10.65 83.75 -39.43
CA GLY A 52 -9.80 83.28 -40.53
C GLY A 52 -9.85 84.13 -41.81
N LYS A 53 -10.39 85.34 -41.75
CA LYS A 53 -10.59 86.25 -42.88
C LYS A 53 -10.13 87.66 -42.53
N ALA A 54 -9.69 88.40 -43.55
CA ALA A 54 -9.42 89.82 -43.41
C ALA A 54 -10.72 90.63 -43.50
N GLY A 55 -10.75 91.77 -42.81
CA GLY A 55 -11.83 92.73 -42.90
C GLY A 55 -11.34 94.14 -42.65
N ILE A 56 -12.21 95.11 -42.90
CA ILE A 56 -11.94 96.52 -42.71
C ILE A 56 -12.80 97.00 -41.54
N LYS A 57 -12.15 97.56 -40.51
CA LYS A 57 -12.78 98.36 -39.45
C LYS A 57 -12.73 99.84 -39.85
N ILE A 58 -13.78 100.60 -39.55
CA ILE A 58 -13.76 102.05 -39.73
C ILE A 58 -13.02 102.65 -38.52
N PRO A 59 -11.82 103.23 -38.70
CA PRO A 59 -11.10 103.86 -37.60
C PRO A 59 -11.98 104.94 -36.96
N PHE A 60 -11.80 105.17 -35.65
CA PHE A 60 -12.56 106.11 -34.81
C PHE A 60 -14.01 105.70 -34.47
N PHE A 61 -14.75 105.09 -35.40
CA PHE A 61 -16.15 104.72 -35.17
C PHE A 61 -16.38 103.26 -34.77
N GLU A 62 -15.43 102.38 -35.08
CA GLU A 62 -15.50 100.96 -34.77
C GLU A 62 -14.33 100.53 -33.87
N ARG A 63 -14.63 99.75 -32.83
CA ARG A 63 -13.69 99.12 -31.92
C ARG A 63 -13.44 97.67 -32.34
N LYS A 64 -12.19 97.22 -32.18
CA LYS A 64 -11.75 95.85 -32.39
C LYS A 64 -11.56 95.20 -31.02
N ASP A 65 -12.27 94.12 -30.76
CA ASP A 65 -12.03 93.24 -29.62
C ASP A 65 -11.76 91.82 -30.13
N GLU A 66 -10.95 91.05 -29.39
CA GLU A 66 -10.51 89.71 -29.78
C GLU A 66 -11.07 88.66 -28.82
N LEU A 67 -11.48 87.52 -29.34
CA LEU A 67 -11.97 86.40 -28.57
C LEU A 67 -11.26 85.11 -29.02
N ASN A 68 -10.63 84.42 -28.07
CA ASN A 68 -9.85 83.22 -28.35
C ASN A 68 -10.79 82.01 -28.57
N LEU A 69 -10.69 81.34 -29.71
CA LEU A 69 -11.48 80.16 -30.07
C LEU A 69 -10.76 78.83 -29.79
N GLN A 70 -9.57 78.89 -29.18
CA GLN A 70 -8.79 77.70 -28.82
C GLN A 70 -9.52 76.81 -27.80
N LEU A 71 -9.09 75.55 -27.73
CA LEU A 71 -9.58 74.58 -26.76
C LEU A 71 -9.13 74.99 -25.35
N ILE A 72 -10.09 74.95 -24.41
CA ILE A 72 -9.88 75.20 -23.00
C ILE A 72 -10.05 73.86 -22.27
N PRO A 73 -8.95 73.23 -21.81
CA PRO A 73 -9.03 72.04 -20.98
C PRO A 73 -9.47 72.41 -19.57
N ILE A 74 -10.48 71.72 -19.04
CA ILE A 74 -11.07 71.94 -17.73
C ILE A 74 -11.08 70.63 -16.96
N ASP A 75 -10.45 70.63 -15.79
CA ASP A 75 -10.54 69.53 -14.82
C ASP A 75 -11.73 69.81 -13.88
N VAL A 76 -12.78 69.01 -14.05
CA VAL A 76 -14.02 69.12 -13.28
C VAL A 76 -13.99 68.06 -12.20
N LYS A 77 -14.05 68.52 -10.95
CA LYS A 77 -14.07 67.68 -9.75
C LYS A 77 -15.24 68.09 -8.89
N THR A 78 -15.98 67.14 -8.37
CA THR A 78 -17.04 67.41 -7.39
C THR A 78 -16.44 67.94 -6.09
N SER A 79 -16.83 69.15 -5.67
CA SER A 79 -16.33 69.78 -4.45
C SER A 79 -16.73 69.05 -3.17
N SER A 80 -17.88 68.37 -3.20
CA SER A 80 -18.41 67.55 -2.12
C SER A 80 -18.78 66.16 -2.65
N ALA A 81 -18.84 65.17 -1.75
CA ALA A 81 -19.34 63.86 -2.14
C ALA A 81 -20.84 63.97 -2.49
N VAL A 82 -21.22 63.36 -3.60
CA VAL A 82 -22.59 63.36 -4.12
C VAL A 82 -23.18 61.96 -3.90
N PRO A 83 -24.35 61.85 -3.26
CA PRO A 83 -25.02 60.56 -3.14
C PRO A 83 -25.53 60.13 -4.51
N THR A 84 -25.25 58.88 -4.89
CA THR A 84 -25.83 58.23 -6.06
C THR A 84 -27.30 57.85 -5.80
N ALA A 85 -27.99 57.30 -6.82
CA ALA A 85 -29.32 56.72 -6.64
C ALA A 85 -29.34 55.57 -5.60
N ASP A 86 -28.19 54.91 -5.38
CA ASP A 86 -27.99 53.88 -4.36
C ASP A 86 -27.60 54.45 -2.98
N TYR A 87 -27.65 55.78 -2.80
CA TYR A 87 -27.23 56.49 -1.58
C TYR A 87 -25.75 56.28 -1.22
N ILE A 88 -24.89 56.01 -2.20
CA ILE A 88 -23.44 55.88 -1.98
C ILE A 88 -22.79 57.23 -2.30
N ASN A 89 -22.03 57.76 -1.35
CA ASN A 89 -21.34 59.02 -1.52
C ASN A 89 -20.08 58.84 -2.38
N ILE A 90 -20.07 59.43 -3.57
CA ILE A 90 -18.94 59.38 -4.50
C ILE A 90 -18.45 60.78 -4.91
N ARG A 91 -17.18 60.85 -5.31
CA ARG A 91 -16.58 61.97 -6.01
C ARG A 91 -16.22 61.53 -7.42
N VAL A 92 -16.47 62.40 -8.38
CA VAL A 92 -16.22 62.12 -9.79
C VAL A 92 -15.25 63.16 -10.32
N ASP A 93 -14.23 62.67 -11.01
CA ASP A 93 -13.22 63.48 -11.69
C ASP A 93 -13.39 63.30 -13.20
N ALA A 94 -13.47 64.41 -13.94
CA ALA A 94 -13.61 64.41 -15.39
C ALA A 94 -12.74 65.48 -16.03
N ALA A 95 -12.12 65.14 -17.16
CA ALA A 95 -11.43 66.08 -18.03
C ALA A 95 -12.33 66.44 -19.22
N VAL A 96 -12.62 67.73 -19.35
CA VAL A 96 -13.51 68.26 -20.37
C VAL A 96 -12.76 69.27 -21.22
N ASN A 97 -12.90 69.16 -22.54
CA ASN A 97 -12.39 70.18 -23.45
C ASN A 97 -13.57 70.99 -23.97
N VAL A 98 -13.56 72.27 -23.64
CA VAL A 98 -14.59 73.24 -24.06
C VAL A 98 -13.96 74.22 -25.03
N LYS A 99 -14.72 74.73 -25.99
CA LYS A 99 -14.32 75.86 -26.82
C LYS A 99 -15.46 76.85 -26.98
N ILE A 100 -15.12 78.05 -27.41
CA ILE A 100 -16.13 79.00 -27.86
C ILE A 100 -16.68 78.54 -29.21
N SER A 101 -18.00 78.58 -29.37
CA SER A 101 -18.67 78.15 -30.61
C SER A 101 -18.35 79.08 -31.77
N ASP A 102 -18.21 78.52 -32.97
CA ASP A 102 -18.00 79.25 -34.23
C ASP A 102 -19.32 79.66 -34.92
N ASN A 103 -20.46 79.16 -34.42
CA ASN A 103 -21.78 79.53 -34.91
C ASN A 103 -22.11 80.98 -34.53
N GLU A 104 -22.53 81.80 -35.51
CA GLU A 104 -22.84 83.22 -35.29
C GLU A 104 -23.80 83.47 -34.10
N GLY A 105 -24.78 82.59 -33.89
CA GLY A 105 -25.71 82.72 -32.76
C GLY A 105 -25.04 82.56 -31.40
N ARG A 106 -24.32 81.45 -31.20
CA ARG A 106 -23.62 81.13 -29.95
C ARG A 106 -22.43 82.04 -29.72
N LEU A 107 -21.73 82.42 -30.78
CA LEU A 107 -20.59 83.32 -30.72
C LEU A 107 -20.98 84.73 -30.22
N ASN A 108 -22.16 85.22 -30.60
CA ASN A 108 -22.68 86.49 -30.09
C ASN A 108 -22.99 86.43 -28.58
N LEU A 109 -23.45 85.28 -28.08
CA LEU A 109 -23.66 85.07 -26.63
C LEU A 109 -22.33 85.00 -25.89
N ALA A 110 -21.35 84.26 -26.44
CA ALA A 110 -19.99 84.21 -25.88
C ALA A 110 -19.34 85.60 -25.86
N ALA A 111 -19.53 86.41 -26.91
CA ALA A 111 -19.07 87.79 -26.96
C ALA A 111 -19.75 88.67 -25.90
N GLN A 112 -21.01 88.44 -25.53
CA GLN A 112 -21.66 89.22 -24.47
C GLN A 112 -21.14 88.83 -23.08
N ASN A 113 -20.88 87.54 -22.85
CA ASN A 113 -20.50 87.03 -21.53
C ASN A 113 -18.99 87.10 -21.24
N PHE A 114 -18.16 86.88 -22.25
CA PHE A 114 -16.72 86.59 -22.07
C PHE A 114 -15.77 87.56 -22.78
N LEU A 115 -16.27 88.60 -23.47
CA LEU A 115 -15.40 89.57 -24.13
C LEU A 115 -14.54 90.30 -23.10
N ASN A 116 -13.23 90.41 -23.40
CA ASN A 116 -12.22 90.97 -22.51
C ASN A 116 -12.05 90.23 -21.16
N LYS A 117 -12.53 88.98 -21.05
CA LYS A 117 -12.25 88.10 -19.90
C LYS A 117 -11.05 87.21 -20.17
N THR A 118 -10.42 86.73 -19.11
CA THR A 118 -9.31 85.77 -19.19
C THR A 118 -9.84 84.36 -19.49
N VAL A 119 -8.99 83.52 -20.08
CA VAL A 119 -9.33 82.11 -20.33
C VAL A 119 -9.66 81.39 -19.02
N ASP A 120 -8.96 81.71 -17.93
CA ASP A 120 -9.21 81.14 -16.60
C ASP A 120 -10.61 81.47 -16.07
N TYR A 121 -11.11 82.68 -16.34
CA TYR A 121 -12.47 83.07 -15.95
C TYR A 121 -13.52 82.24 -16.72
N ILE A 122 -13.31 82.06 -18.03
CA ILE A 122 -14.19 81.23 -18.86
C ILE A 122 -14.16 79.77 -18.37
N ALA A 123 -12.96 79.25 -18.08
CA ALA A 123 -12.78 77.92 -17.53
C ALA A 123 -13.49 77.74 -16.18
N GLN A 124 -13.43 78.74 -15.29
CA GLN A 124 -14.12 78.70 -14.00
C GLN A 124 -15.64 78.65 -14.17
N VAL A 125 -16.22 79.52 -14.99
CA VAL A 125 -17.67 79.55 -15.24
C VAL A 125 -18.15 78.24 -15.86
N ALA A 126 -17.43 77.73 -16.86
CA ALA A 126 -17.75 76.44 -17.47
C ALA A 126 -17.59 75.28 -16.49
N ARG A 127 -16.59 75.31 -15.60
CA ARG A 127 -16.38 74.32 -14.54
C ARG A 127 -17.55 74.27 -13.57
N GLU A 128 -18.06 75.42 -13.13
CA GLU A 128 -19.22 75.49 -12.21
C GLU A 128 -20.48 74.86 -12.82
N VAL A 129 -20.75 75.14 -14.10
CA VAL A 129 -21.89 74.55 -14.83
C VAL A 129 -21.71 73.06 -15.05
N LEU A 130 -20.51 72.62 -15.46
CA LEU A 130 -20.20 71.21 -15.65
C LEU A 130 -20.26 70.43 -14.32
N GLU A 131 -19.78 71.00 -13.22
CA GLU A 131 -19.85 70.39 -11.89
C GLU A 131 -21.31 70.24 -11.43
N GLY A 132 -22.14 71.27 -11.64
CA GLY A 132 -23.57 71.24 -11.34
C GLY A 132 -24.31 70.14 -12.11
N ASN A 133 -24.11 70.09 -13.42
CA ASN A 133 -24.71 69.08 -14.30
C ASN A 133 -24.21 67.67 -13.99
N MET A 134 -22.91 67.51 -13.76
CA MET A 134 -22.32 66.22 -13.37
C MET A 134 -22.90 65.74 -12.03
N ARG A 135 -23.06 66.63 -11.04
CA ARG A 135 -23.71 66.32 -9.75
C ARG A 135 -25.14 65.83 -9.94
N GLU A 136 -25.90 66.44 -10.83
CA GLU A 136 -27.28 66.03 -11.12
C GLU A 136 -27.34 64.62 -11.72
N ILE A 137 -26.47 64.30 -12.69
CA ILE A 137 -26.44 62.97 -13.30
C ILE A 137 -25.96 61.91 -12.31
N VAL A 138 -24.96 62.21 -11.47
CA VAL A 138 -24.51 61.30 -10.40
C VAL A 138 -25.66 60.95 -9.46
N GLY A 139 -26.52 61.92 -9.12
CA GLY A 139 -27.69 61.67 -8.25
C GLY A 139 -28.78 60.81 -8.89
N LYS A 140 -28.81 60.68 -10.23
CA LYS A 140 -29.82 59.90 -10.97
C LYS A 140 -29.34 58.50 -11.34
N MET A 141 -28.04 58.22 -11.30
CA MET A 141 -27.45 56.96 -11.74
C MET A 141 -27.00 56.08 -10.57
N ASN A 142 -27.07 54.76 -10.79
CA ASN A 142 -26.54 53.77 -9.86
C ASN A 142 -25.01 53.69 -9.97
N LEU A 143 -24.33 53.36 -8.87
CA LEU A 143 -22.86 53.30 -8.83
C LEU A 143 -22.30 52.26 -9.80
N GLU A 144 -22.93 51.08 -9.84
CA GLU A 144 -22.52 49.98 -10.71
C GLU A 144 -22.58 50.36 -12.19
N GLU A 145 -23.64 51.06 -12.62
CA GLU A 145 -23.78 51.51 -14.01
C GLU A 145 -22.72 52.53 -14.39
N MET A 146 -22.40 53.48 -13.50
CA MET A 146 -21.38 54.50 -13.77
C MET A 146 -19.97 53.92 -13.91
N VAL A 147 -19.64 52.93 -13.07
CA VAL A 147 -18.33 52.28 -13.10
C VAL A 147 -18.22 51.33 -14.31
N SER A 148 -19.31 50.62 -14.63
CA SER A 148 -19.34 49.64 -15.73
C SER A 148 -19.40 50.30 -17.11
N ASP A 149 -20.22 51.36 -17.26
CA ASP A 149 -20.38 52.09 -18.51
C ASP A 149 -20.11 53.59 -18.32
N ARG A 150 -18.82 53.92 -18.33
CA ARG A 150 -18.34 55.30 -18.21
C ARG A 150 -18.77 56.17 -19.40
N GLN A 151 -18.98 55.57 -20.57
CA GLN A 151 -19.33 56.30 -21.79
C GLN A 151 -20.80 56.74 -21.75
N LYS A 152 -21.69 55.89 -21.24
CA LYS A 152 -23.10 56.24 -21.00
C LYS A 152 -23.19 57.42 -20.02
N PHE A 153 -22.46 57.38 -18.90
CA PHE A 153 -22.39 58.51 -17.97
C PHE A 153 -21.87 59.79 -18.65
N ALA A 154 -20.75 59.70 -19.39
CA ALA A 154 -20.18 60.84 -20.11
C ALA A 154 -21.18 61.48 -21.11
N THR A 155 -21.97 60.65 -21.79
CA THR A 155 -22.96 61.09 -22.78
C THR A 155 -24.12 61.81 -22.08
N LEU A 156 -24.64 61.24 -20.99
CA LEU A 156 -25.73 61.86 -20.21
C LEU A 156 -25.31 63.20 -19.60
N VAL A 157 -24.09 63.30 -19.06
CA VAL A 157 -23.57 64.58 -18.54
C VAL A 157 -23.42 65.61 -19.67
N LYS A 158 -22.93 65.18 -20.83
CA LYS A 158 -22.80 66.07 -22.00
C LYS A 158 -24.16 66.58 -22.46
N GLU A 159 -25.15 65.71 -22.62
CA GLU A 159 -26.50 66.08 -23.07
C GLU A 159 -27.21 67.03 -22.08
N ASN A 160 -27.00 66.84 -20.78
CA ASN A 160 -27.58 67.71 -19.76
C ASN A 160 -26.87 69.08 -19.69
N ALA A 161 -25.55 69.11 -19.86
CA ALA A 161 -24.74 70.34 -19.77
C ALA A 161 -24.70 71.17 -21.08
N GLU A 162 -24.96 70.55 -22.23
CA GLU A 162 -24.96 71.22 -23.53
C GLU A 162 -25.90 72.45 -23.61
N PRO A 163 -27.17 72.42 -23.17
CA PRO A 163 -28.03 73.60 -23.24
C PRO A 163 -27.52 74.77 -22.39
N ASP A 164 -27.00 74.51 -21.18
CA ASP A 164 -26.48 75.55 -20.28
C ASP A 164 -25.22 76.20 -20.83
N LEU A 165 -24.29 75.39 -21.35
CA LEU A 165 -23.06 75.89 -21.98
C LEU A 165 -23.36 76.62 -23.30
N ALA A 166 -24.31 76.11 -24.10
CA ALA A 166 -24.73 76.74 -25.33
C ALA A 166 -25.38 78.12 -25.09
N ALA A 167 -26.13 78.29 -23.99
CA ALA A 167 -26.70 79.58 -23.58
C ALA A 167 -25.60 80.62 -23.26
N MET A 168 -24.41 80.17 -22.86
CA MET A 168 -23.24 81.03 -22.68
C MET A 168 -22.38 81.18 -23.93
N GLY A 169 -22.64 80.38 -24.97
CA GLY A 169 -21.89 80.38 -26.23
C GLY A 169 -20.68 79.42 -26.27
N LEU A 170 -20.66 78.43 -25.37
CA LEU A 170 -19.60 77.42 -25.26
C LEU A 170 -20.06 76.07 -25.82
N ASP A 171 -19.14 75.35 -26.47
CA ASP A 171 -19.37 73.99 -27.00
C ASP A 171 -18.47 72.98 -26.28
N ILE A 172 -19.03 71.83 -25.90
CA ILE A 172 -18.27 70.68 -25.39
C ILE A 172 -17.71 69.90 -26.59
N VAL A 173 -16.38 69.89 -26.74
CA VAL A 173 -15.71 69.10 -27.78
C VAL A 173 -15.55 67.65 -27.34
N SER A 174 -15.13 67.44 -26.10
CA SER A 174 -14.96 66.11 -25.52
C SER A 174 -15.20 66.11 -24.02
N PHE A 175 -15.83 65.06 -23.52
CA PHE A 175 -16.04 64.82 -22.10
C PHE A 175 -15.48 63.44 -21.76
N ASN A 176 -14.44 63.39 -20.94
CA ASN A 176 -13.78 62.14 -20.54
C ASN A 176 -13.83 61.99 -19.02
N VAL A 177 -14.39 60.89 -18.54
CA VAL A 177 -14.38 60.55 -17.12
C VAL A 177 -13.02 59.97 -16.74
N GLN A 178 -12.37 60.54 -15.74
CA GLN A 178 -11.08 60.05 -15.27
C GLN A 178 -11.25 59.01 -14.16
N ASN A 179 -11.96 59.37 -13.10
CA ASN A 179 -12.03 58.53 -11.91
C ASN A 179 -13.36 58.65 -11.14
N PHE A 180 -13.70 57.58 -10.44
CA PHE A 180 -14.77 57.52 -9.46
C PHE A 180 -14.15 57.14 -8.11
N VAL A 181 -14.27 58.01 -7.12
CA VAL A 181 -13.72 57.81 -5.78
C VAL A 181 -14.87 57.72 -4.80
N ASP A 182 -14.97 56.64 -4.06
CA ASP A 182 -15.95 56.48 -2.98
C ASP A 182 -15.28 56.62 -1.61
N GLY A 183 -16.07 57.01 -0.60
CA GLY A 183 -15.58 57.13 0.77
C GLY A 183 -15.47 55.80 1.52
N ASN A 184 -16.22 54.79 1.08
CA ASN A 184 -16.48 53.56 1.84
C ASN A 184 -15.92 52.27 1.17
N GLY A 185 -15.19 52.38 0.06
CA GLY A 185 -14.60 51.23 -0.64
C GLY A 185 -15.62 50.24 -1.25
N VAL A 186 -16.85 50.69 -1.51
CA VAL A 186 -17.89 49.93 -2.20
C VAL A 186 -17.46 49.54 -3.62
N ILE A 187 -16.77 50.41 -4.37
CA ILE A 187 -16.29 50.10 -5.73
C ILE A 187 -15.30 48.92 -5.69
N GLU A 188 -14.40 48.91 -4.71
CA GLU A 188 -13.45 47.81 -4.51
C GLU A 188 -14.18 46.51 -4.14
N ASN A 189 -15.15 46.59 -3.22
CA ASN A 189 -15.97 45.44 -2.83
C ASN A 189 -16.80 44.86 -3.99
N LEU A 190 -17.35 45.71 -4.87
CA LEU A 190 -18.04 45.29 -6.10
C LEU A 190 -17.07 44.54 -7.03
N GLY A 191 -15.83 45.00 -7.13
CA GLY A 191 -14.77 44.30 -7.85
C GLY A 191 -14.50 42.90 -7.28
N VAL A 192 -14.39 42.78 -5.94
CA VAL A 192 -14.18 41.50 -5.26
C VAL A 192 -15.34 40.54 -5.48
N ASP A 193 -16.58 40.99 -5.31
CA ASP A 193 -17.78 40.15 -5.55
C ASP A 193 -17.84 39.65 -7.00
N ASN A 194 -17.56 40.53 -7.98
CA ASN A 194 -17.54 40.15 -9.38
C ASN A 194 -16.44 39.12 -9.69
N ILE A 195 -15.25 39.28 -9.11
CA ILE A 195 -14.16 38.29 -9.24
C ILE A 195 -14.59 36.93 -8.68
N VAL A 196 -15.22 36.89 -7.50
CA VAL A 196 -15.71 35.63 -6.91
C VAL A 196 -16.79 34.98 -7.78
N LYS A 197 -17.72 35.75 -8.33
CA LYS A 197 -18.73 35.26 -9.28
C LYS A 197 -18.10 34.67 -10.54
N ILE A 198 -17.12 35.35 -11.12
CA ILE A 198 -16.38 34.86 -12.29
C ILE A 198 -15.65 33.56 -11.95
N GLN A 199 -14.96 33.49 -10.80
CA GLN A 199 -14.27 32.28 -10.35
C GLN A 199 -15.23 31.12 -10.12
N LYS A 200 -16.38 31.36 -9.47
CA LYS A 200 -17.42 30.37 -9.26
C LYS A 200 -17.96 29.82 -10.59
N ASN A 201 -18.30 30.71 -11.52
CA ASN A 201 -18.80 30.32 -12.84
C ASN A 201 -17.75 29.52 -13.62
N ALA A 202 -16.49 29.94 -13.57
CA ALA A 202 -15.38 29.19 -14.17
C ALA A 202 -15.19 27.81 -13.52
N ALA A 203 -15.35 27.69 -12.20
CA ALA A 203 -15.26 26.42 -11.48
C ALA A 203 -16.42 25.47 -11.85
N ILE A 204 -17.65 25.99 -11.97
CA ILE A 204 -18.81 25.22 -12.44
C ILE A 204 -18.57 24.73 -13.86
N SER A 205 -18.17 25.62 -14.77
CA SER A 205 -17.89 25.27 -16.16
C SER A 205 -16.77 24.22 -16.30
N ARG A 206 -15.73 24.30 -15.46
CA ARG A 206 -14.67 23.28 -15.39
C ARG A 206 -15.22 21.94 -14.92
N ALA A 207 -15.99 21.92 -13.82
CA ALA A 207 -16.56 20.68 -13.29
C ALA A 207 -17.54 20.02 -14.27
N GLU A 208 -18.34 20.80 -14.99
CA GLU A 208 -19.21 20.30 -16.06
C GLU A 208 -18.38 19.71 -17.22
N SER A 209 -17.32 20.41 -17.65
CA SER A 209 -16.43 19.91 -18.70
C SER A 209 -15.73 18.62 -18.29
N GLU A 210 -15.21 18.53 -17.06
CA GLU A 210 -14.58 17.33 -16.52
C GLU A 210 -15.56 16.16 -16.43
N LYS A 211 -16.80 16.41 -16.00
CA LYS A 211 -17.87 15.41 -15.98
C LYS A 211 -18.17 14.87 -17.38
N GLU A 212 -18.25 15.74 -18.38
CA GLU A 212 -18.50 15.32 -19.77
C GLU A 212 -17.31 14.55 -20.36
N ILE A 213 -16.06 14.97 -20.08
CA ILE A 213 -14.85 14.21 -20.45
C ILE A 213 -14.87 12.83 -19.81
N ALA A 214 -15.15 12.73 -18.50
CA ALA A 214 -15.19 11.46 -17.78
C ALA A 214 -16.27 10.52 -18.33
N LYS A 215 -17.46 11.04 -18.66
CA LYS A 215 -18.52 10.26 -19.32
C LYS A 215 -18.08 9.76 -20.69
N ALA A 216 -17.51 10.63 -21.52
CA ALA A 216 -17.05 10.27 -22.85
C ALA A 216 -15.96 9.19 -22.78
N GLN A 217 -15.03 9.31 -21.82
CA GLN A 217 -13.99 8.32 -21.58
C GLN A 217 -14.57 6.99 -21.08
N ALA A 218 -15.49 7.00 -20.12
CA ALA A 218 -16.15 5.79 -19.61
C ALA A 218 -16.96 5.08 -20.71
N GLN A 219 -17.62 5.84 -21.58
CA GLN A 219 -18.35 5.30 -22.72
C GLN A 219 -17.39 4.67 -23.75
N ALA A 220 -16.30 5.37 -24.09
CA ALA A 220 -15.28 4.85 -24.99
C ALA A 220 -14.62 3.57 -24.44
N GLU A 221 -14.36 3.52 -23.13
CA GLU A 221 -13.78 2.35 -22.47
C GLU A 221 -14.75 1.17 -22.41
N LYS A 222 -16.04 1.43 -22.17
CA LYS A 222 -17.09 0.42 -22.26
C LYS A 222 -17.16 -0.18 -23.67
N GLU A 223 -17.22 0.67 -24.70
CA GLU A 223 -17.26 0.24 -26.10
C GLU A 223 -16.01 -0.58 -26.48
N ALA A 224 -14.83 -0.14 -26.05
CA ALA A 224 -13.58 -0.87 -26.25
C ALA A 224 -13.57 -2.23 -25.54
N ASN A 225 -14.08 -2.30 -24.31
CA ASN A 225 -14.20 -3.55 -23.56
C ASN A 225 -15.22 -4.51 -24.18
N ASP A 226 -16.40 -4.02 -24.58
CA ASP A 226 -17.42 -4.82 -25.26
C ASP A 226 -16.86 -5.42 -26.56
N ALA A 227 -16.14 -4.62 -27.37
CA ALA A 227 -15.47 -5.10 -28.57
C ALA A 227 -14.41 -6.17 -28.26
N ARG A 228 -13.61 -5.98 -27.20
CA ARG A 228 -12.59 -6.95 -26.76
C ARG A 228 -13.21 -8.25 -26.28
N VAL A 229 -14.28 -8.21 -25.48
CA VAL A 229 -15.00 -9.39 -24.99
C VAL A 229 -15.61 -10.16 -26.15
N ASN A 230 -16.24 -9.47 -27.11
CA ASN A 230 -16.80 -10.09 -28.30
C ASN A 230 -15.71 -10.81 -29.12
N ALA A 231 -14.58 -10.13 -29.38
CA ALA A 231 -13.45 -10.73 -30.08
C ALA A 231 -12.87 -11.94 -29.34
N GLN A 232 -12.69 -11.86 -28.02
CA GLN A 232 -12.21 -12.98 -27.20
C GLN A 232 -13.17 -14.15 -27.19
N THR A 233 -14.48 -13.88 -27.12
CA THR A 233 -15.53 -14.89 -27.19
C THR A 233 -15.49 -15.63 -28.53
N GLU A 234 -15.36 -14.89 -29.63
CA GLU A 234 -15.22 -15.48 -30.96
C GLU A 234 -13.96 -16.33 -31.09
N ILE A 235 -12.81 -15.85 -30.58
CA ILE A 235 -11.57 -16.63 -30.54
C ILE A 235 -11.76 -17.93 -29.73
N ALA A 236 -12.38 -17.86 -28.56
CA ALA A 236 -12.63 -19.01 -27.71
C ALA A 236 -13.55 -20.03 -28.39
N MET A 237 -14.62 -19.57 -29.07
CA MET A 237 -15.49 -20.44 -29.88
C MET A 237 -14.69 -21.13 -30.99
N LYS A 238 -13.88 -20.38 -31.76
CA LYS A 238 -13.04 -20.96 -32.82
C LYS A 238 -12.01 -21.95 -32.29
N GLN A 239 -11.43 -21.70 -31.11
CA GLN A 239 -10.50 -22.62 -30.46
C GLN A 239 -11.20 -23.91 -30.01
N ASN A 240 -12.41 -23.79 -29.46
CA ASN A 240 -13.22 -24.95 -29.09
C ASN A 240 -13.62 -25.78 -30.32
N ASP A 241 -14.09 -25.13 -31.38
CA ASP A 241 -14.41 -25.79 -32.67
C ASP A 241 -13.18 -26.50 -33.24
N LEU A 242 -12.02 -25.85 -33.20
CA LEU A 242 -10.75 -26.45 -33.62
C LEU A 242 -10.40 -27.68 -32.76
N ALA A 243 -10.62 -27.62 -31.44
CA ALA A 243 -10.35 -28.71 -30.52
C ALA A 243 -11.28 -29.91 -30.79
N ILE A 244 -12.58 -29.68 -31.00
CA ILE A 244 -13.54 -30.71 -31.39
C ILE A 244 -13.10 -31.37 -32.70
N LYS A 245 -12.77 -30.57 -33.72
CA LYS A 245 -12.36 -31.08 -35.03
C LYS A 245 -11.06 -31.87 -34.95
N LYS A 246 -10.10 -31.43 -34.12
CA LYS A 246 -8.86 -32.19 -33.83
C LYS A 246 -9.17 -33.52 -33.13
N ALA A 247 -10.07 -33.54 -32.16
CA ALA A 247 -10.46 -34.76 -31.45
C ALA A 247 -11.17 -35.76 -32.38
N GLU A 248 -12.06 -35.27 -33.26
CA GLU A 248 -12.69 -36.09 -34.30
C GLU A 248 -11.67 -36.69 -35.26
N LEU A 249 -10.78 -35.86 -35.81
CA LEU A 249 -9.71 -36.32 -36.71
C LEU A 249 -8.78 -37.31 -36.02
N LYS A 250 -8.45 -37.09 -34.74
CA LYS A 250 -7.65 -38.01 -33.94
C LYS A 250 -8.36 -39.34 -33.74
N ARG A 251 -9.66 -39.34 -33.42
CA ARG A 251 -10.45 -40.59 -33.33
C ARG A 251 -10.42 -41.37 -34.64
N VAL A 252 -10.53 -40.69 -35.78
CA VAL A 252 -10.43 -41.32 -37.11
C VAL A 252 -9.02 -41.87 -37.35
N ALA A 253 -7.97 -41.10 -37.02
CA ALA A 253 -6.58 -41.53 -37.16
C ALA A 253 -6.26 -42.73 -36.27
N ASP A 254 -6.64 -42.69 -34.99
CA ASP A 254 -6.43 -43.77 -34.01
C ASP A 254 -7.19 -45.04 -34.44
N SER A 255 -8.41 -44.91 -34.98
CA SER A 255 -9.16 -46.04 -35.55
C SER A 255 -8.43 -46.66 -36.75
N LYS A 256 -7.89 -45.82 -37.65
CA LYS A 256 -7.13 -46.29 -38.82
C LYS A 256 -5.79 -46.91 -38.43
N GLN A 257 -5.13 -46.37 -37.42
CA GLN A 257 -3.89 -46.93 -36.86
C GLN A 257 -4.17 -48.28 -36.18
N ALA A 258 -5.22 -48.39 -35.38
CA ALA A 258 -5.61 -49.66 -34.75
C ALA A 258 -5.96 -50.74 -35.78
N GLU A 259 -6.64 -50.37 -36.88
CA GLU A 259 -6.87 -51.27 -38.03
C GLU A 259 -5.53 -51.75 -38.64
N ALA A 260 -4.56 -50.84 -38.83
CA ALA A 260 -3.25 -51.17 -39.38
C ALA A 260 -2.41 -52.03 -38.42
N ASP A 261 -2.40 -51.72 -37.12
CA ASP A 261 -1.67 -52.44 -36.09
C ASP A 261 -2.25 -53.85 -35.90
N ALA A 262 -3.57 -54.01 -35.93
CA ALA A 262 -4.23 -55.31 -35.89
C ALA A 262 -3.84 -56.16 -37.11
N ALA A 263 -3.83 -55.58 -38.31
CA ALA A 263 -3.38 -56.27 -39.52
C ALA A 263 -1.90 -56.70 -39.41
N TYR A 264 -1.04 -55.83 -38.88
CA TYR A 264 0.38 -56.13 -38.68
C TYR A 264 0.61 -57.23 -37.63
N GLN A 265 -0.11 -57.21 -36.51
CA GLN A 265 -0.02 -58.27 -35.48
C GLN A 265 -0.50 -59.63 -36.02
N ILE A 266 -1.57 -59.66 -36.81
CA ILE A 266 -2.03 -60.90 -37.47
C ILE A 266 -0.91 -61.46 -38.36
N GLN A 267 -0.27 -60.60 -39.16
CA GLN A 267 0.83 -61.03 -40.02
C GLN A 267 2.05 -61.55 -39.21
N GLN A 268 2.39 -60.91 -38.09
CA GLN A 268 3.47 -61.38 -37.21
C GLN A 268 3.20 -62.76 -36.63
N GLU A 269 1.98 -63.02 -36.14
CA GLU A 269 1.61 -64.32 -35.58
C GLU A 269 1.60 -65.42 -36.66
N GLU A 270 1.18 -65.12 -37.89
CA GLU A 270 1.31 -66.06 -39.01
C GLU A 270 2.78 -66.42 -39.31
N GLN A 271 3.67 -65.42 -39.31
CA GLN A 271 5.11 -65.65 -39.50
C GLN A 271 5.71 -66.44 -38.35
N ARG A 272 5.35 -66.14 -37.10
CA ARG A 272 5.82 -66.86 -35.92
C ARG A 272 5.41 -68.33 -35.95
N LYS A 273 4.14 -68.62 -36.27
CA LYS A 273 3.65 -69.99 -36.46
C LYS A 273 4.48 -70.75 -37.50
N THR A 274 4.84 -70.08 -38.59
CA THR A 274 5.68 -70.66 -39.66
C THR A 274 7.11 -70.98 -39.15
N ILE A 275 7.72 -70.10 -38.36
CA ILE A 275 9.05 -70.31 -37.77
C ILE A 275 9.04 -71.44 -36.73
N GLU A 276 8.01 -71.50 -35.87
CA GLU A 276 7.89 -72.57 -34.87
C GLU A 276 7.78 -73.96 -35.52
N ILE A 277 7.00 -74.09 -36.59
CA ILE A 277 6.93 -75.33 -37.39
C ILE A 277 8.31 -75.70 -37.94
N THR A 278 8.98 -74.75 -38.60
CA THR A 278 10.31 -74.98 -39.21
C THR A 278 11.38 -75.34 -38.16
N THR A 279 11.29 -74.75 -36.96
CA THR A 279 12.21 -75.01 -35.85
C THR A 279 11.98 -76.38 -35.21
N ALA A 280 10.72 -76.81 -35.09
CA ALA A 280 10.38 -78.15 -34.63
C ALA A 280 10.96 -79.22 -35.59
N ASP A 281 10.81 -79.02 -36.90
CA ASP A 281 11.39 -79.92 -37.91
C ASP A 281 12.92 -79.98 -37.84
N ALA A 282 13.58 -78.83 -37.64
CA ALA A 282 15.04 -78.77 -37.48
C ALA A 282 15.54 -79.47 -36.20
N ASN A 283 14.77 -79.43 -35.11
CA ASN A 283 15.12 -80.10 -33.85
C ASN A 283 15.01 -81.63 -33.95
N ILE A 284 14.04 -82.15 -34.71
CA ILE A 284 13.92 -83.60 -34.99
C ILE A 284 15.16 -84.08 -35.75
N ALA A 285 15.58 -83.34 -36.78
CA ALA A 285 16.78 -83.68 -37.56
C ALA A 285 18.09 -83.69 -36.73
N LYS A 286 18.19 -82.83 -35.70
CA LYS A 286 19.34 -82.83 -34.77
C LYS A 286 19.35 -84.08 -33.88
N GLN A 287 18.20 -84.47 -33.33
CA GLN A 287 18.10 -85.64 -32.46
C GLN A 287 18.46 -86.95 -33.18
N GLU A 288 18.06 -87.11 -34.45
CA GLU A 288 18.44 -88.28 -35.26
C GLU A 288 19.97 -88.40 -35.42
N LYS A 289 20.67 -87.28 -35.64
CA LYS A 289 22.15 -87.27 -35.74
C LYS A 289 22.83 -87.62 -34.41
N GLU A 290 22.26 -87.21 -33.29
CA GLU A 290 22.84 -87.44 -31.96
C GLU A 290 22.77 -88.91 -31.54
N ILE A 291 21.68 -89.62 -31.90
CA ILE A 291 21.53 -91.06 -31.69
C ILE A 291 22.59 -91.86 -32.46
N LEU A 292 22.94 -91.42 -33.68
CA LEU A 292 23.99 -92.04 -34.50
C LEU A 292 25.39 -91.92 -33.87
N LEU A 293 25.71 -90.79 -33.24
CA LEU A 293 26.99 -90.56 -32.57
C LEU A 293 27.17 -91.46 -31.33
N LYS A 294 26.14 -91.55 -30.49
CA LYS A 294 26.19 -92.39 -29.27
C LYS A 294 26.40 -93.88 -29.55
N ARG A 295 25.93 -94.38 -30.70
CA ARG A 295 26.20 -95.77 -31.12
C ARG A 295 27.69 -96.03 -31.41
N LYS A 296 28.42 -95.06 -31.96
CA LYS A 296 29.86 -95.21 -32.24
C LYS A 296 30.71 -95.14 -30.96
N GLU A 297 30.30 -94.38 -29.97
CA GLU A 297 31.04 -94.24 -28.71
C GLU A 297 31.03 -95.53 -27.85
N ALA A 298 29.95 -96.32 -27.92
CA ALA A 298 29.83 -97.58 -27.18
C ALA A 298 30.84 -98.65 -27.64
N GLU A 299 31.17 -98.70 -28.94
CA GLU A 299 32.12 -99.68 -29.52
C GLU A 299 33.57 -99.43 -29.07
N VAL A 300 33.96 -98.15 -28.92
CA VAL A 300 35.29 -97.76 -28.42
C VAL A 300 35.47 -98.12 -26.94
N MET A 301 34.37 -98.14 -26.17
CA MET A 301 34.39 -98.40 -24.73
C MET A 301 34.66 -99.87 -24.37
N GLU A 302 34.24 -100.84 -25.21
CA GLU A 302 34.52 -102.27 -24.98
C GLU A 302 36.02 -102.60 -25.08
N GLN A 303 36.74 -102.00 -26.03
CA GLN A 303 38.17 -102.26 -26.22
C GLN A 303 39.04 -101.72 -25.07
N ALA A 304 38.56 -100.70 -24.35
CA ALA A 304 39.27 -100.13 -23.20
C ALA A 304 39.15 -100.97 -21.92
N LEU A 305 38.07 -101.75 -21.76
CA LEU A 305 37.81 -102.55 -20.55
C LEU A 305 38.71 -103.80 -20.46
N ASP A 306 39.07 -104.43 -21.58
CA ASP A 306 39.88 -105.66 -21.61
C ASP A 306 41.36 -105.43 -21.17
N ALA A 307 41.89 -104.23 -21.41
CA ALA A 307 43.22 -103.81 -20.95
C ALA A 307 43.30 -103.53 -19.44
N GLN A 308 42.15 -103.26 -18.80
CA GLN A 308 42.07 -102.88 -17.38
C GLN A 308 42.03 -104.08 -16.43
N VAL A 309 41.55 -105.25 -16.90
CA VAL A 309 41.42 -106.47 -16.09
C VAL A 309 42.76 -107.16 -15.83
N LYS A 310 43.71 -107.16 -16.78
CA LYS A 310 45.05 -107.77 -16.60
C LYS A 310 45.94 -107.01 -15.61
N LYS A 311 45.85 -105.67 -15.55
CA LYS A 311 46.61 -104.86 -14.58
C LYS A 311 46.06 -104.93 -13.14
N LYS A 312 44.79 -105.29 -12.96
CA LYS A 312 44.16 -105.44 -11.63
C LYS A 312 44.58 -106.72 -10.90
N ALA A 313 44.91 -107.81 -11.61
CA ALA A 313 45.28 -109.08 -10.98
C ALA A 313 46.69 -109.11 -10.34
N GLU A 314 47.64 -108.29 -10.83
CA GLU A 314 48.99 -108.18 -10.27
C GLU A 314 49.06 -107.26 -9.04
N ALA A 315 48.13 -106.29 -8.92
CA ALA A 315 48.03 -105.38 -7.78
C ALA A 315 47.46 -106.05 -6.51
N GLU A 316 46.58 -107.05 -6.64
CA GLU A 316 45.95 -107.73 -5.49
C GLU A 316 46.87 -108.73 -4.75
N LYS A 317 47.95 -109.21 -5.38
CA LYS A 317 48.96 -110.05 -4.70
C LYS A 317 49.88 -109.24 -3.77
N PHE A 318 50.22 -108.01 -4.16
CA PHE A 318 51.08 -107.13 -3.37
C PHE A 318 50.35 -106.53 -2.15
N ALA A 319 49.04 -106.28 -2.26
CA ALA A 319 48.19 -105.80 -1.17
C ALA A 319 47.98 -106.85 -0.05
N ARG A 320 47.97 -108.14 -0.39
CA ARG A 320 47.75 -109.22 0.59
C ARG A 320 48.97 -109.49 1.48
N GLN A 321 50.17 -109.12 1.03
CA GLN A 321 51.42 -109.31 1.78
C GLN A 321 51.65 -108.20 2.82
N GLN A 322 51.24 -106.96 2.53
CA GLN A 322 51.34 -105.83 3.48
C GLN A 322 50.26 -105.85 4.58
N ASN A 323 49.08 -106.44 4.32
CA ASN A 323 48.02 -106.56 5.32
C ASN A 323 48.30 -107.63 6.39
N ALA A 324 49.17 -108.61 6.12
CA ALA A 324 49.57 -109.62 7.12
C ALA A 324 50.60 -109.10 8.14
N ASP A 325 51.42 -108.11 7.75
CA ASP A 325 52.41 -107.47 8.63
C ASP A 325 51.78 -106.37 9.52
N ALA A 326 50.63 -105.79 9.11
CA ALA A 326 49.87 -104.82 9.90
C ALA A 326 49.10 -105.45 11.08
N GLU A 327 48.53 -106.65 10.91
CA GLU A 327 47.78 -107.34 11.97
C GLU A 327 48.66 -107.86 13.13
N LEU A 328 49.95 -108.12 12.90
CA LEU A 328 50.90 -108.51 13.97
C LEU A 328 51.30 -107.33 14.85
N TYR A 329 51.34 -106.11 14.30
CA TYR A 329 51.71 -104.88 15.01
C TYR A 329 50.56 -104.32 15.86
N GLU A 330 49.30 -104.44 15.40
CA GLU A 330 48.11 -104.09 16.21
C GLU A 330 47.90 -105.06 17.38
N ARG A 331 48.12 -106.37 17.18
CA ARG A 331 47.90 -107.39 18.22
C ARG A 331 48.96 -107.35 19.34
N GLN A 332 50.13 -106.75 19.12
CA GLN A 332 51.14 -106.47 20.16
C GLN A 332 50.83 -105.19 20.96
N ARG A 333 50.33 -104.13 20.31
CA ARG A 333 49.92 -102.87 20.96
C ARG A 333 48.67 -103.02 21.83
N ASP A 334 47.71 -103.85 21.44
CA ASP A 334 46.50 -104.12 22.22
C ASP A 334 46.77 -104.99 23.47
N ALA A 335 47.83 -105.82 23.46
CA ALA A 335 48.25 -106.60 24.62
C ALA A 335 49.07 -105.77 25.63
N GLU A 336 49.82 -104.76 25.18
CA GLU A 336 50.50 -103.77 26.05
C GLU A 336 49.54 -102.70 26.59
N ALA A 337 48.55 -102.28 25.81
CA ALA A 337 47.52 -101.34 26.26
C ALA A 337 46.65 -101.93 27.39
N LYS A 338 46.25 -103.22 27.29
CA LYS A 338 45.52 -103.90 28.36
C LYS A 338 46.35 -104.13 29.63
N LYS A 339 47.66 -104.37 29.53
CA LYS A 339 48.53 -104.44 30.72
C LYS A 339 48.67 -103.07 31.41
N PHE A 340 48.77 -101.99 30.64
CA PHE A 340 48.89 -100.62 31.15
C PHE A 340 47.59 -100.09 31.77
N GLU A 341 46.42 -100.46 31.22
CA GLU A 341 45.11 -100.15 31.83
C GLU A 341 44.86 -100.92 33.13
N THR A 342 45.28 -102.19 33.21
CA THR A 342 45.12 -103.01 34.44
C THR A 342 46.12 -102.60 35.55
N GLU A 343 47.34 -102.16 35.21
CA GLU A 343 48.31 -101.59 36.17
C GLU A 343 47.88 -100.20 36.66
N LYS A 344 47.32 -99.36 35.79
CA LYS A 344 46.74 -98.04 36.16
C LYS A 344 45.47 -98.16 36.98
N GLU A 345 44.62 -99.17 36.76
CA GLU A 345 43.45 -99.43 37.61
C GLU A 345 43.84 -100.04 38.97
N ALA A 346 44.91 -100.83 39.06
CA ALA A 346 45.45 -101.32 40.33
C ALA A 346 46.23 -100.23 41.11
N GLU A 347 46.93 -99.31 40.44
CA GLU A 347 47.52 -98.11 41.05
C GLU A 347 46.46 -97.07 41.43
N ALA A 348 45.37 -96.95 40.66
CA ALA A 348 44.23 -96.08 41.01
C ALA A 348 43.39 -96.66 42.16
N GLN A 349 43.33 -97.98 42.35
CA GLN A 349 42.75 -98.62 43.54
C GLN A 349 43.68 -98.55 44.76
N LYS A 350 45.01 -98.62 44.60
CA LYS A 350 45.97 -98.31 45.68
C LYS A 350 45.94 -96.84 46.08
N ALA A 351 45.88 -95.92 45.12
CA ALA A 351 45.78 -94.48 45.37
C ALA A 351 44.40 -94.07 45.92
N LYS A 352 43.31 -94.76 45.57
CA LYS A 352 42.00 -94.60 46.23
C LYS A 352 41.98 -95.20 47.64
N ALA A 353 42.70 -96.31 47.90
CA ALA A 353 42.84 -96.89 49.23
C ALA A 353 43.76 -96.07 50.16
N ASP A 354 44.82 -95.45 49.62
CA ASP A 354 45.71 -94.54 50.36
C ASP A 354 45.10 -93.15 50.54
N ALA A 355 44.27 -92.67 49.60
CA ALA A 355 43.45 -91.47 49.78
C ALA A 355 42.29 -91.69 50.76
N ASP A 356 41.66 -92.88 50.80
CA ASP A 356 40.68 -93.25 51.82
C ASP A 356 41.31 -93.50 53.19
N LYS A 357 42.60 -93.88 53.27
CA LYS A 357 43.36 -93.94 54.53
C LYS A 357 43.71 -92.55 55.06
N TYR A 358 44.17 -91.64 54.19
CA TYR A 358 44.50 -90.25 54.55
C TYR A 358 43.25 -89.40 54.84
N ALA A 359 42.12 -89.69 54.17
CA ALA A 359 40.82 -89.08 54.47
C ALA A 359 40.22 -89.65 55.78
N LYS A 360 40.36 -90.97 56.06
CA LYS A 360 39.91 -91.56 57.33
C LYS A 360 40.82 -91.25 58.53
N GLU A 361 42.11 -90.97 58.33
CA GLU A 361 43.00 -90.47 59.40
C GLU A 361 42.68 -89.01 59.74
N GLN A 362 42.42 -88.15 58.76
CA GLN A 362 41.99 -86.77 58.99
C GLN A 362 40.56 -86.68 59.51
N GLU A 363 39.65 -87.60 59.14
CA GLU A 363 38.33 -87.71 59.76
C GLU A 363 38.41 -88.30 61.18
N ALA A 364 39.32 -89.23 61.48
CA ALA A 364 39.54 -89.74 62.84
C ALA A 364 40.24 -88.73 63.77
N GLU A 365 41.08 -87.84 63.22
CA GLU A 365 41.75 -86.76 63.96
C GLU A 365 40.82 -85.55 64.14
N ALA A 366 39.95 -85.27 63.17
CA ALA A 366 38.85 -84.30 63.31
C ALA A 366 37.74 -84.78 64.26
N VAL A 367 37.44 -86.09 64.32
CA VAL A 367 36.50 -86.69 65.29
C VAL A 367 37.13 -86.87 66.68
N ARG A 368 38.44 -87.09 66.83
CA ARG A 368 39.13 -86.99 68.14
C ARG A 368 39.15 -85.58 68.68
N THR A 369 39.42 -84.59 67.83
CA THR A 369 39.58 -83.19 68.28
C THR A 369 38.21 -82.53 68.50
N LYS A 370 37.19 -82.88 67.70
CA LYS A 370 35.79 -82.53 68.00
C LYS A 370 35.19 -83.34 69.14
N GLY A 371 35.55 -84.62 69.30
CA GLY A 371 35.09 -85.47 70.41
C GLY A 371 35.73 -85.14 71.77
N LEU A 372 36.96 -84.62 71.80
CA LEU A 372 37.58 -84.08 73.02
C LEU A 372 36.99 -82.71 73.39
N ALA A 373 36.75 -81.85 72.40
CA ALA A 373 36.09 -80.56 72.61
C ALA A 373 34.59 -80.70 72.97
N GLU A 374 33.90 -81.69 72.41
CA GLU A 374 32.51 -82.02 72.76
C GLU A 374 32.43 -82.79 74.08
N ALA A 375 33.41 -83.63 74.46
CA ALA A 375 33.45 -84.27 75.77
C ALA A 375 33.83 -83.30 76.91
N GLU A 376 34.68 -82.31 76.66
CA GLU A 376 34.96 -81.21 77.61
C GLU A 376 33.79 -80.23 77.70
N ALA A 377 33.13 -79.92 76.57
CA ALA A 377 31.93 -79.10 76.55
C ALA A 377 30.71 -79.81 77.15
N ILE A 378 30.59 -81.13 77.02
CA ILE A 378 29.54 -81.96 77.65
C ILE A 378 29.86 -82.21 79.13
N LYS A 379 31.12 -82.36 79.56
CA LYS A 379 31.48 -82.32 81.00
C LYS A 379 31.18 -80.95 81.61
N ALA A 380 31.52 -79.85 80.93
CA ALA A 380 31.26 -78.50 81.40
C ALA A 380 29.78 -78.13 81.37
N LYS A 381 29.01 -78.55 80.34
CA LYS A 381 27.55 -78.39 80.30
C LYS A 381 26.83 -79.33 81.25
N ALA A 382 27.28 -80.57 81.48
CA ALA A 382 26.66 -81.47 82.45
C ALA A 382 26.96 -81.07 83.90
N LEU A 383 28.14 -80.49 84.20
CA LEU A 383 28.43 -79.86 85.49
C LEU A 383 27.63 -78.56 85.68
N ALA A 384 27.47 -77.75 84.63
CA ALA A 384 26.68 -76.51 84.68
C ALA A 384 25.15 -76.74 84.64
N GLU A 385 24.67 -77.82 84.02
CA GLU A 385 23.28 -78.26 84.08
C GLU A 385 23.00 -79.01 85.38
N ALA A 386 23.96 -79.73 85.98
CA ALA A 386 23.79 -80.27 87.33
C ALA A 386 23.73 -79.15 88.39
N GLU A 387 24.63 -78.16 88.35
CA GLU A 387 24.58 -76.98 89.23
C GLU A 387 23.40 -76.04 88.91
N GLY A 388 22.97 -76.00 87.64
CA GLY A 388 21.83 -75.21 87.18
C GLY A 388 20.48 -75.85 87.48
N ILE A 389 20.40 -77.18 87.54
CA ILE A 389 19.20 -77.93 87.93
C ILE A 389 19.11 -78.04 89.47
N GLU A 390 20.21 -78.08 90.21
CA GLU A 390 20.18 -77.88 91.68
C GLU A 390 19.73 -76.45 92.05
N LYS A 391 20.27 -75.41 91.37
CA LYS A 391 19.84 -74.01 91.62
C LYS A 391 18.47 -73.66 91.04
N LYS A 392 18.02 -74.32 89.96
CA LYS A 392 16.62 -74.19 89.47
C LYS A 392 15.64 -75.04 90.27
N ALA A 393 16.05 -76.13 90.90
CA ALA A 393 15.22 -76.85 91.89
C ALA A 393 15.07 -76.04 93.19
N GLU A 394 16.10 -75.31 93.62
CA GLU A 394 16.00 -74.37 94.75
C GLU A 394 15.20 -73.09 94.43
N ALA A 395 15.21 -72.63 93.17
CA ALA A 395 14.42 -71.47 92.73
C ALA A 395 12.97 -71.81 92.33
N MET A 396 12.68 -73.02 91.83
CA MET A 396 11.31 -73.51 91.59
C MET A 396 10.55 -73.90 92.86
N THR A 397 11.25 -74.03 94.00
CA THR A 397 10.61 -74.21 95.31
C THR A 397 10.12 -72.88 95.91
N LYS A 398 10.48 -71.72 95.32
CA LYS A 398 10.20 -70.39 95.89
C LYS A 398 9.35 -69.43 95.07
N MET A 399 8.89 -69.75 93.86
CA MET A 399 7.93 -68.89 93.16
C MET A 399 6.84 -69.69 92.44
N GLY A 400 5.65 -69.72 93.06
CA GLY A 400 4.46 -70.36 92.55
C GLY A 400 3.72 -69.56 91.47
N ARG A 401 2.98 -70.32 90.66
CA ARG A 401 1.81 -69.93 89.82
C ARG A 401 1.96 -68.67 88.96
N ALA A 402 2.33 -68.88 87.69
CA ALA A 402 1.66 -68.33 86.48
C ALA A 402 2.66 -68.11 85.33
N ALA A 403 2.60 -68.95 84.28
CA ALA A 403 2.95 -68.58 82.90
C ALA A 403 2.85 -69.80 81.95
N VAL A 404 1.67 -70.41 81.88
CA VAL A 404 1.28 -71.28 80.77
C VAL A 404 0.57 -70.39 79.76
N LEU A 405 1.20 -69.92 78.67
CA LEU A 405 0.51 -69.51 77.42
C LEU A 405 1.31 -69.04 76.18
N GLU A 406 2.66 -69.10 76.07
CA GLU A 406 3.34 -68.44 74.93
C GLU A 406 3.94 -69.35 73.84
N MET A 407 3.97 -70.67 74.04
CA MET A 407 4.58 -71.60 73.05
C MET A 407 3.65 -72.06 71.90
N TYR A 408 2.38 -71.62 71.83
CA TYR A 408 1.39 -72.22 70.90
C TYR A 408 0.98 -71.40 69.66
N PHE A 409 1.62 -70.27 69.27
CA PHE A 409 1.08 -69.40 68.19
C PHE A 409 2.05 -68.73 67.17
N LYS A 410 3.17 -69.35 66.75
CA LYS A 410 4.09 -68.70 65.77
C LYS A 410 4.73 -69.57 64.66
N ALA A 411 4.02 -70.57 64.11
CA ALA A 411 4.51 -71.35 62.96
C ALA A 411 3.39 -71.69 61.94
N LEU A 412 2.91 -70.72 61.14
CA LEU A 412 1.78 -70.96 60.21
C LEU A 412 1.59 -70.11 58.92
N PRO A 413 2.57 -69.36 58.36
CA PRO A 413 2.37 -68.76 57.02
C PRO A 413 3.45 -69.06 55.97
N GLU A 414 3.88 -70.32 55.82
CA GLU A 414 4.66 -70.78 54.63
C GLU A 414 3.77 -71.43 53.53
N VAL A 415 2.44 -71.46 53.70
CA VAL A 415 1.50 -72.08 52.75
C VAL A 415 0.86 -71.08 51.76
N VAL A 416 1.06 -69.77 51.94
CA VAL A 416 0.35 -68.72 51.17
C VAL A 416 1.14 -68.20 49.94
N LYS A 417 2.44 -68.51 49.80
CA LYS A 417 3.27 -67.92 48.74
C LYS A 417 3.27 -68.69 47.40
N ASN A 418 2.86 -69.96 47.38
CA ASN A 418 2.88 -70.83 46.20
C ASN A 418 1.49 -71.01 45.52
N VAL A 419 0.59 -70.02 45.62
CA VAL A 419 -0.76 -70.04 45.00
C VAL A 419 -0.98 -68.88 44.00
N ALA A 420 -0.04 -67.93 43.86
CA ALA A 420 -0.19 -66.78 42.95
C ALA A 420 0.52 -66.93 41.59
N GLU A 421 0.94 -68.14 41.22
CA GLU A 421 1.74 -68.44 40.02
C GLU A 421 1.05 -68.30 38.64
N PRO A 422 -0.25 -67.98 38.49
CA PRO A 422 -0.78 -67.64 37.16
C PRO A 422 -1.72 -66.42 37.11
N LEU A 423 -1.20 -65.20 37.33
CA LEU A 423 -1.88 -63.95 36.92
C LEU A 423 -0.96 -62.97 36.18
N ASN A 424 0.21 -63.43 35.73
CA ASN A 424 1.25 -62.57 35.17
C ASN A 424 1.62 -62.95 33.73
N ASN A 425 0.61 -63.13 32.85
CA ASN A 425 0.76 -62.94 31.40
C ASN A 425 -0.56 -62.97 30.61
N VAL A 426 -0.77 -61.88 29.84
CA VAL A 426 -1.49 -61.75 28.55
C VAL A 426 -3.00 -61.47 28.54
N ASP A 427 -3.27 -60.21 28.15
CA ASP A 427 -4.04 -59.70 27.00
C ASP A 427 -5.42 -60.23 26.62
N ARG A 428 -6.21 -59.25 26.14
CA ARG A 428 -7.43 -59.30 25.27
C ARG A 428 -8.75 -59.21 26.08
N ILE A 429 -9.83 -58.50 25.70
CA ILE A 429 -10.39 -58.14 24.38
C ILE A 429 -11.35 -56.91 24.50
N THR A 430 -11.22 -55.93 23.59
CA THR A 430 -12.22 -54.90 23.14
C THR A 430 -13.53 -55.54 22.59
N MET A 431 -14.76 -54.99 22.57
CA MET A 431 -15.28 -53.64 22.35
C MET A 431 -16.85 -53.71 22.37
N TYR A 432 -17.49 -52.53 22.27
CA TYR A 432 -18.84 -52.20 21.74
C TYR A 432 -19.90 -51.70 22.74
N GLY A 433 -20.44 -50.50 22.46
CA GLY A 433 -21.72 -50.04 23.01
C GLY A 433 -21.79 -48.55 23.36
N GLU A 434 -21.97 -47.72 22.34
CA GLU A 434 -22.80 -46.50 22.28
C GLU A 434 -23.18 -45.77 23.58
N GLY A 435 -22.78 -44.49 23.69
CA GLY A 435 -23.53 -43.50 24.47
C GLY A 435 -22.75 -42.80 25.59
N ASN A 436 -22.44 -41.53 25.30
CA ASN A 436 -22.27 -40.43 26.25
C ASN A 436 -20.88 -40.19 26.88
N SER A 437 -20.02 -39.62 26.04
CA SER A 437 -18.79 -38.88 26.33
C SER A 437 -18.94 -37.67 27.28
N ALA A 438 -20.14 -37.38 27.79
CA ALA A 438 -20.40 -36.22 28.66
C ALA A 438 -20.14 -36.45 30.17
N LYS A 439 -19.83 -37.68 30.61
CA LYS A 439 -19.57 -37.98 32.04
C LYS A 439 -18.09 -37.91 32.44
N LEU A 440 -17.17 -38.17 31.51
CA LEU A 440 -15.72 -38.02 31.71
C LEU A 440 -15.30 -36.55 31.77
N MET A 441 -15.92 -35.67 30.98
CA MET A 441 -15.61 -34.24 30.97
C MET A 441 -16.10 -33.52 32.25
N LYS A 442 -17.16 -34.03 32.89
CA LYS A 442 -17.71 -33.49 34.15
C LYS A 442 -16.84 -33.83 35.36
N ASP A 443 -16.26 -35.03 35.41
CA ASP A 443 -15.35 -35.42 36.50
C ASP A 443 -13.97 -34.73 36.36
N ILE A 444 -13.52 -34.44 35.13
CA ILE A 444 -12.29 -33.66 34.88
C ILE A 444 -12.48 -32.18 35.26
N MET A 445 -13.61 -31.57 34.91
CA MET A 445 -13.90 -30.17 35.26
C MET A 445 -14.15 -29.94 36.76
N GLY A 446 -14.72 -30.93 37.47
CA GLY A 446 -14.89 -30.85 38.93
C GLY A 446 -13.56 -30.90 39.70
N THR A 447 -12.57 -31.60 39.16
CA THR A 447 -11.23 -31.67 39.75
C THR A 447 -10.41 -30.38 39.51
N LEU A 448 -10.71 -29.64 38.43
CA LEU A 448 -10.06 -28.37 38.10
C LEU A 448 -10.56 -27.18 38.95
N THR A 449 -11.85 -27.13 39.30
CA THR A 449 -12.38 -26.10 40.21
C THR A 449 -11.86 -26.26 41.64
N GLN A 450 -11.70 -27.51 42.13
CA GLN A 450 -11.14 -27.77 43.46
C GLN A 450 -9.66 -27.39 43.61
N VAL A 451 -8.88 -27.42 42.53
CA VAL A 451 -7.49 -26.95 42.52
C VAL A 451 -7.40 -25.41 42.47
N THR A 452 -8.41 -24.75 41.88
CA THR A 452 -8.40 -23.29 41.68
C THR A 452 -8.90 -22.53 42.91
N ASP A 453 -9.84 -23.10 43.68
CA ASP A 453 -10.31 -22.50 44.94
C ASP A 453 -9.25 -22.59 46.06
N GLY A 454 -8.42 -23.64 46.07
CA GLY A 454 -7.30 -23.77 47.01
C GLY A 454 -6.16 -22.76 46.78
N LEU A 455 -6.03 -22.19 45.58
CA LEU A 455 -5.02 -21.17 45.28
C LEU A 455 -5.42 -19.77 45.77
N LYS A 456 -6.73 -19.46 45.80
CA LYS A 456 -7.26 -18.17 46.29
C LYS A 456 -7.10 -18.03 47.81
N GLU A 457 -7.24 -19.13 48.54
CA GLU A 457 -7.12 -19.17 50.00
C GLU A 457 -5.65 -19.25 50.48
N SER A 458 -4.73 -19.70 49.62
CA SER A 458 -3.29 -19.78 49.94
C SER A 458 -2.46 -18.56 49.49
N THR A 459 -2.97 -17.69 48.61
CA THR A 459 -2.15 -16.60 48.01
C THR A 459 -2.76 -15.20 48.12
N GLY A 460 -4.01 -15.03 48.56
CA GLY A 460 -4.55 -13.76 49.05
C GLY A 460 -4.63 -12.59 48.04
N VAL A 461 -4.49 -12.84 46.73
CA VAL A 461 -4.55 -11.78 45.70
C VAL A 461 -5.83 -11.91 44.88
N ASP A 462 -6.67 -10.88 44.91
CA ASP A 462 -7.93 -10.80 44.17
C ASP A 462 -7.74 -10.08 42.82
N LEU A 463 -7.69 -10.85 41.74
CA LEU A 463 -7.40 -10.37 40.38
C LEU A 463 -8.50 -9.46 39.79
N GLN A 464 -9.69 -9.37 40.39
CA GLN A 464 -10.74 -8.43 39.98
C GLN A 464 -10.52 -6.99 40.49
N ALA A 465 -9.74 -6.80 41.56
CA ALA A 465 -9.38 -5.48 42.09
C ALA A 465 -8.26 -4.80 41.27
N VAL A 466 -7.39 -5.59 40.62
CA VAL A 466 -6.28 -5.08 39.80
C VAL A 466 -6.78 -4.56 38.44
N LEU A 467 -7.85 -5.17 37.89
CA LEU A 467 -8.39 -4.78 36.59
C LEU A 467 -9.33 -3.57 36.64
N SER A 468 -9.93 -3.29 37.81
CA SER A 468 -10.79 -2.12 38.03
C SER A 468 -10.00 -0.85 38.39
N GLY A 469 -8.78 -0.98 38.91
CA GLY A 469 -7.85 0.13 39.10
C GLY A 469 -7.28 0.71 37.80
N PHE A 470 -7.25 -0.07 36.73
CA PHE A 470 -6.69 0.35 35.44
C PHE A 470 -7.69 1.09 34.52
N MET A 471 -8.99 1.13 34.87
CA MET A 471 -10.05 1.71 34.03
C MET A 471 -10.81 2.91 34.66
N GLY A 472 -10.43 3.37 35.87
CA GLY A 472 -11.10 4.47 36.59
C GLY A 472 -10.30 5.77 36.77
N GLY A 473 -9.05 5.84 36.30
CA GLY A 473 -8.10 6.93 36.61
C GLY A 473 -8.20 8.21 35.78
N ARG A 474 -9.40 8.75 35.53
CA ARG A 474 -9.53 10.13 35.03
C ARG A 474 -10.83 10.78 35.52
N MET A 475 -10.85 11.28 36.76
CA MET A 475 -11.73 12.38 37.23
C MET A 475 -11.39 12.81 38.68
N ALA A 476 -11.21 14.13 38.87
CA ALA A 476 -11.05 14.90 40.12
C ALA A 476 -9.74 14.72 40.92
N ALA A 477 -8.92 15.74 41.22
CA ALA A 477 -8.96 17.21 41.14
C ALA A 477 -7.47 17.69 41.18
N GLY A 478 -6.98 18.80 40.62
CA GLY A 478 -7.59 20.10 40.35
C GLY A 478 -6.88 21.17 41.20
N LYS A 479 -6.11 22.06 40.54
CA LYS A 479 -5.59 23.40 40.90
C LYS A 479 -4.10 23.63 41.22
N ASP A 480 -3.60 24.62 40.46
CA ASP A 480 -2.49 25.57 40.62
C ASP A 480 -1.05 25.02 40.58
N ASP A 481 -0.06 25.64 39.93
CA ASP A 481 0.11 26.55 38.80
C ASP A 481 1.64 26.53 38.51
N SER A 482 2.06 26.84 37.27
CA SER A 482 3.38 27.28 36.75
C SER A 482 4.71 26.98 37.51
N GLY A 483 5.84 26.63 36.90
CA GLY A 483 6.29 26.62 35.51
C GLY A 483 7.81 26.35 35.48
N SER A 484 8.24 25.65 34.41
CA SER A 484 9.53 25.73 33.71
C SER A 484 10.88 25.77 34.46
N GLN A 485 11.64 24.68 34.23
CA GLN A 485 13.06 24.60 33.84
C GLN A 485 14.14 25.13 34.80
N GLU A 486 15.00 24.20 35.25
CA GLU A 486 16.38 24.55 35.60
C GLU A 486 17.39 23.44 35.21
N GLN A 487 18.30 23.83 34.31
CA GLN A 487 19.74 23.53 34.23
C GLN A 487 20.30 22.12 34.02
N THR A 488 21.25 22.05 33.07
CA THR A 488 22.69 21.92 33.40
C THR A 488 23.56 22.65 32.36
N ALA A 489 24.37 23.60 32.85
CA ALA A 489 25.52 24.25 32.19
C ALA A 489 26.80 23.38 32.42
N PRO A 490 28.06 23.84 32.21
CA PRO A 490 28.62 25.00 31.48
C PRO A 490 29.65 24.52 30.41
N GLY A 491 30.28 25.27 29.51
CA GLY A 491 30.71 26.67 29.42
C GLY A 491 32.17 26.64 28.95
N GLU A 492 32.51 27.26 27.82
CA GLU A 492 33.91 27.57 27.47
C GLU A 492 34.00 28.84 26.62
N ASN A 493 34.86 29.75 27.09
CA ASN A 493 35.14 31.09 26.58
C ASN A 493 35.96 31.08 25.27
N LYS A 494 35.54 31.86 24.28
CA LYS A 494 36.21 33.11 23.86
C LYS A 494 35.44 33.85 22.78
#